data_AF-A0A0T5ZQZ7-F1
#
_entry.id   AF-A0A0T5ZQZ7-F1
#
_cell.length_a   1.000
_cell.length_b   1.000
_cell.length_c   1.000
_cell.angle_alpha   90.00
_cell.angle_beta   90.00
_cell.angle_gamma   90.00
#
_symmetry.space_group_name_H-M   'P 1'
#
loop_
_entity.id
_entity.type
_entity.pdbx_description
1 polymer ?
#
loop_
_entity_poly.entity_id
_entity_poly.type
_entity_poly.pdbx_seq_one_letter_code
_entity_poly.pdbx_strand_id
1 'polypeptide(L)'
;MKVYLSKIVVVSLIFICSLLIPSYAKEIYKWVDKDGLVHFTDNPSSIPEEKKDEAIIIGEISDGSDEEVETLEAAPAQSEEEDLEESSEEERKEEAIRQFWRSRALEIEAEERMILEEIEITKKLMSAKKGEVDFLLINGYFADYSILELRNLQDYLKGLQDQLSLFKEEKAQLKDEARRAGVPPGYLRP
;
A
#
# COMPACT_ATOMS: atom_id res chain seq x y z
N MET A 1 21.24 8.18 -36.60
CA MET A 1 21.38 9.29 -35.63
C MET A 1 20.13 10.19 -35.50
N LYS A 2 19.39 10.52 -36.57
CA LYS A 2 18.19 11.40 -36.50
C LYS A 2 17.07 10.93 -35.54
N VAL A 3 16.84 9.61 -35.44
CA VAL A 3 15.80 9.03 -34.55
C VAL A 3 16.18 9.16 -33.07
N TYR A 4 17.47 9.10 -32.73
CA TYR A 4 17.95 9.29 -31.35
C TYR A 4 17.90 10.76 -30.93
N LEU A 5 18.20 11.69 -31.84
CA LEU A 5 18.00 13.12 -31.60
C LEU A 5 16.52 13.45 -31.31
N SER A 6 15.59 12.86 -32.08
CA SER A 6 14.15 13.07 -31.86
C SER A 6 13.69 12.57 -30.49
N LYS A 7 14.19 11.40 -30.02
CA LYS A 7 13.86 10.87 -28.69
C LYS A 7 14.45 11.72 -27.56
N ILE A 8 15.68 12.22 -27.72
CA ILE A 8 16.32 13.11 -26.73
C ILE A 8 15.57 14.45 -26.62
N VAL A 9 15.12 15.02 -27.75
CA VAL A 9 14.32 16.25 -27.76
C VAL A 9 12.97 16.04 -27.07
N VAL A 10 12.32 14.89 -27.28
CA VAL A 10 11.04 14.58 -26.61
C VAL A 10 11.22 14.38 -25.10
N VAL A 11 12.26 13.66 -24.66
CA VAL A 11 12.57 13.48 -23.23
C VAL A 11 12.94 14.82 -22.58
N SER A 12 13.73 15.65 -23.26
CA SER A 12 14.07 16.99 -22.79
C SER A 12 12.83 17.88 -22.70
N LEU A 13 11.89 17.79 -23.64
CA LEU A 13 10.66 18.56 -23.63
C LEU A 13 9.74 18.15 -22.46
N ILE A 14 9.64 16.84 -22.17
CA ILE A 14 8.87 16.32 -21.04
C ILE A 14 9.49 16.77 -19.70
N PHE A 15 10.83 16.72 -19.59
CA PHE A 15 11.54 17.20 -18.40
C PHE A 15 11.36 18.71 -18.17
N ILE A 16 11.43 19.51 -19.24
CA ILE A 16 11.15 20.95 -19.18
C ILE A 16 9.69 21.19 -18.77
N CYS A 17 8.73 20.45 -19.33
CA CYS A 17 7.32 20.58 -18.95
C CYS A 17 7.04 20.22 -17.48
N SER A 18 7.78 19.30 -16.86
CA SER A 18 7.63 19.01 -15.42
C SER A 18 8.11 20.12 -14.49
N LEU A 19 8.97 21.04 -14.97
CA LEU A 19 9.45 22.19 -14.20
C LEU A 19 8.49 23.38 -14.22
N LEU A 20 7.40 23.31 -15.01
CA LEU A 20 6.39 24.37 -15.15
C LEU A 20 5.18 24.20 -14.21
N ILE A 21 5.24 23.31 -13.22
CA ILE A 21 4.17 23.19 -12.22
C ILE A 21 4.27 24.39 -11.28
N PRO A 22 3.31 25.34 -11.27
CA PRO A 22 3.31 26.41 -10.30
C PRO A 22 3.08 25.81 -8.92
N SER A 23 4.08 25.92 -8.05
CA SER A 23 3.91 25.66 -6.62
C SER A 23 3.09 26.81 -6.04
N TYR A 24 1.77 26.63 -5.96
CA TYR A 24 0.92 27.52 -5.19
C TYR A 24 1.18 27.26 -3.71
N ALA A 25 2.13 28.00 -3.13
CA ALA A 25 2.23 28.11 -1.68
C ALA A 25 0.98 28.86 -1.21
N LYS A 26 0.06 28.13 -0.60
CA LYS A 26 -1.16 28.71 -0.04
C LYS A 26 -0.81 29.23 1.35
N GLU A 27 -0.75 30.56 1.50
CA GLU A 27 -0.51 31.21 2.79
C GLU A 27 -1.67 30.89 3.74
N ILE A 28 -1.34 30.41 4.93
CA ILE A 28 -2.31 30.14 6.00
C ILE A 28 -2.04 31.17 7.12
N TYR A 29 -3.09 31.90 7.48
CA TYR A 29 -3.05 32.94 8.51
C TYR A 29 -3.56 32.36 9.83
N LYS A 30 -2.81 32.60 10.91
CA LYS A 30 -3.19 32.22 12.27
C LYS A 30 -3.38 33.48 13.12
N TRP A 31 -4.48 33.54 13.87
CA TRP A 31 -4.74 34.60 14.83
C TRP A 31 -5.46 34.07 16.07
N VAL A 32 -5.35 34.79 17.19
CA VAL A 32 -5.99 34.44 18.47
C VAL A 32 -7.08 35.46 18.75
N ASP A 33 -8.27 35.00 19.08
CA ASP A 33 -9.39 35.88 19.42
C ASP A 33 -9.35 36.36 20.87
N LYS A 34 -10.34 37.18 21.25
CA LYS A 34 -10.43 37.78 22.60
C LYS A 34 -10.69 36.74 23.69
N ASP A 35 -11.20 35.57 23.33
CA ASP A 35 -11.51 34.47 24.23
C ASP A 35 -10.34 33.45 24.29
N GLY A 36 -9.23 33.75 23.60
CA GLY A 36 -8.02 32.91 23.57
C GLY A 36 -8.07 31.76 22.56
N LEU A 37 -9.09 31.70 21.70
CA LEU A 37 -9.26 30.63 20.71
C LEU A 37 -8.42 30.92 19.46
N VAL A 38 -7.70 29.90 19.00
CA VAL A 38 -6.85 29.97 17.81
C VAL A 38 -7.66 29.69 16.55
N HIS A 39 -7.61 30.60 15.59
CA HIS A 39 -8.28 30.49 14.30
C HIS A 39 -7.26 30.40 13.16
N PHE A 40 -7.59 29.57 12.15
CA PHE A 40 -6.84 29.44 10.91
C PHE A 40 -7.70 29.86 9.72
N THR A 41 -7.18 30.70 8.84
CA THR A 41 -7.88 31.09 7.61
C THR A 41 -6.91 31.17 6.43
N ASP A 42 -7.42 30.83 5.25
CA ASP A 42 -6.73 30.99 3.97
C ASP A 42 -7.15 32.29 3.24
N ASN A 43 -8.03 33.08 3.85
CA ASN A 43 -8.52 34.34 3.30
C ASN A 43 -8.26 35.50 4.27
N PRO A 44 -7.35 36.44 3.96
CA PRO A 44 -7.00 37.55 4.85
C PRO A 44 -8.18 38.51 5.10
N SER A 45 -9.22 38.49 4.26
CA SER A 45 -10.43 39.31 4.46
C SER A 45 -11.36 38.74 5.54
N SER A 46 -11.15 37.49 5.96
CA SER A 46 -11.91 36.86 7.03
C SER A 46 -11.35 37.16 8.43
N ILE A 47 -10.23 37.89 8.52
CA ILE A 47 -9.62 38.31 9.79
C ILE A 47 -10.29 39.62 10.24
N PRO A 48 -10.83 39.69 11.48
CA PRO A 48 -11.37 40.92 12.04
C PRO A 48 -10.34 42.06 12.01
N GLU A 49 -10.76 43.29 11.70
CA GLU A 49 -9.83 44.43 11.53
C GLU A 49 -8.93 44.69 12.74
N GLU A 50 -9.44 44.42 13.95
CA GLU A 50 -8.71 44.56 15.21
C GLU A 50 -7.55 43.56 15.37
N LYS A 51 -7.52 42.49 14.57
CA LYS A 51 -6.55 41.38 14.66
C LYS A 51 -5.69 41.22 13.40
N LYS A 52 -5.84 42.10 12.42
CA LYS A 52 -5.05 42.07 11.17
C LYS A 52 -3.56 42.32 11.41
N ASP A 53 -3.23 43.16 12.40
CA ASP A 53 -1.84 43.52 12.72
C ASP A 53 -1.12 42.44 13.56
N GLU A 54 -1.86 41.52 14.20
CA GLU A 54 -1.35 40.41 15.02
C GLU A 54 -1.34 39.07 14.29
N ALA A 55 -1.86 39.01 13.06
CA ALA A 55 -1.96 37.77 12.29
C ALA A 55 -0.59 37.36 11.73
N ILE A 56 -0.12 36.16 12.09
CA ILE A 56 1.17 35.63 11.66
C ILE A 56 0.97 34.80 10.38
N ILE A 57 1.75 35.10 9.34
CA ILE A 57 1.79 34.31 8.10
C ILE A 57 2.63 33.06 8.37
N ILE A 58 2.00 31.89 8.32
CA ILE A 58 2.71 30.62 8.47
C ILE A 58 3.32 30.29 7.10
N GLY A 59 4.50 30.86 6.81
CA GLY A 59 5.18 30.70 5.52
C GLY A 59 6.65 31.15 5.46
N GLU A 60 7.11 32.02 6.36
CA GLU A 60 8.51 32.42 6.45
C GLU A 60 8.91 32.54 7.92
N ILE A 61 9.79 31.65 8.38
CA ILE A 61 10.30 31.67 9.76
C ILE A 61 11.27 32.83 9.87
N SER A 62 10.83 33.93 10.48
CA SER A 62 11.69 34.98 11.00
C SER A 62 11.81 34.84 12.52
N ASP A 63 13.05 34.68 12.92
CA ASP A 63 13.59 34.69 14.27
C ASP A 63 13.31 36.02 15.02
N GLY A 64 13.16 35.91 16.35
CA GLY A 64 13.39 37.00 17.31
C GLY A 64 12.19 37.82 17.78
N SER A 65 11.75 37.58 19.02
CA SER A 65 12.00 38.53 20.13
C SER A 65 11.42 38.02 21.45
N ASP A 66 12.28 37.95 22.46
CA ASP A 66 11.98 37.71 23.85
C ASP A 66 10.94 38.68 24.41
N GLU A 67 9.95 38.15 25.14
CA GLU A 67 9.40 38.87 26.29
C GLU A 67 9.14 37.87 27.44
N GLU A 68 9.94 38.07 28.47
CA GLU A 68 9.92 37.45 29.78
C GLU A 68 8.64 37.86 30.52
N VAL A 69 7.74 36.92 30.79
CA VAL A 69 6.69 37.11 31.81
C VAL A 69 6.73 35.95 32.80
N GLU A 70 7.08 36.35 34.01
CA GLU A 70 7.21 35.61 35.23
C GLU A 70 5.86 35.03 35.71
N THR A 71 5.93 33.84 36.31
CA THR A 71 4.96 33.21 37.23
C THR A 71 3.58 32.79 36.70
N LEU A 72 3.33 31.48 36.70
CA LEU A 72 2.39 30.80 37.62
C LEU A 72 2.68 29.29 37.59
N GLU A 73 2.74 28.66 38.76
CA GLU A 73 2.77 27.20 38.92
C GLU A 73 1.63 26.55 38.15
N ALA A 74 1.95 25.74 37.14
CA ALA A 74 1.04 24.75 36.57
C ALA A 74 1.67 23.36 36.72
N ALA A 75 1.07 22.57 37.60
CA ALA A 75 1.19 21.12 37.61
C ALA A 75 0.64 20.53 36.28
N PRO A 76 0.96 19.28 35.93
CA PRO A 76 1.32 18.85 34.58
C PRO A 76 0.09 18.67 33.68
N ALA A 77 -0.23 19.69 32.88
CA ALA A 77 -1.22 19.56 31.80
C ALA A 77 -0.59 19.16 30.45
N GLN A 78 0.73 19.36 30.29
CA GLN A 78 1.45 19.00 29.06
C GLN A 78 1.68 17.49 28.91
N SER A 79 1.76 16.72 30.01
CA SER A 79 1.97 15.27 29.93
C SER A 79 0.71 14.52 29.47
N GLU A 80 -0.49 14.99 29.81
CA GLU A 80 -1.73 14.29 29.44
C GLU A 80 -2.13 14.51 27.98
N GLU A 81 -1.84 15.67 27.38
CA GLU A 81 -2.09 15.91 25.95
C GLU A 81 -1.06 15.20 25.04
N GLU A 82 0.23 15.17 25.42
CA GLU A 82 1.24 14.36 24.73
C GLU A 82 0.94 12.86 24.81
N ASP A 83 0.54 12.34 25.99
CA ASP A 83 0.17 10.92 26.16
C ASP A 83 -1.06 10.52 25.32
N LEU A 84 -2.02 11.43 25.13
CA LEU A 84 -3.21 11.19 24.30
C LEU A 84 -2.91 11.23 22.80
N GLU A 85 -2.07 12.16 22.34
CA GLU A 85 -1.64 12.20 20.93
C GLU A 85 -0.73 11.01 20.60
N GLU A 86 0.20 10.64 21.48
CA GLU A 86 1.10 9.50 21.32
C GLU A 86 0.31 8.18 21.26
N SER A 87 -0.65 7.99 22.16
CA SER A 87 -1.59 6.85 22.13
C SER A 87 -2.38 6.77 20.82
N SER A 88 -2.87 7.90 20.31
CA SER A 88 -3.62 7.94 19.04
C SER A 88 -2.75 7.62 17.82
N GLU A 89 -1.46 7.96 17.86
CA GLU A 89 -0.52 7.68 16.78
C GLU A 89 0.03 6.25 16.84
N GLU A 90 0.20 5.70 18.04
CA GLU A 90 0.46 4.27 18.26
C GLU A 90 -0.69 3.40 17.75
N GLU A 91 -1.95 3.73 18.09
CA GLU A 91 -3.13 3.01 17.55
C GLU A 91 -3.15 3.04 16.02
N ARG A 92 -2.85 4.18 15.40
CA ARG A 92 -2.81 4.32 13.93
C ARG A 92 -1.69 3.50 13.30
N LYS A 93 -0.52 3.43 13.93
CA LYS A 93 0.61 2.58 13.51
C LYS A 93 0.26 1.10 13.65
N GLU A 94 -0.36 0.71 14.75
CA GLU A 94 -0.81 -0.67 14.94
C GLU A 94 -1.88 -1.06 13.90
N GLU A 95 -2.84 -0.19 13.59
CA GLU A 95 -3.83 -0.43 12.54
C GLU A 95 -3.18 -0.60 11.17
N ALA A 96 -2.19 0.23 10.83
CA ALA A 96 -1.44 0.10 9.59
C ALA A 96 -0.72 -1.25 9.50
N ILE A 97 -0.07 -1.68 10.60
CA ILE A 97 0.58 -3.00 10.69
C ILE A 97 -0.48 -4.12 10.54
N ARG A 98 -1.63 -4.01 11.22
CA ARG A 98 -2.73 -4.98 11.11
C ARG A 98 -3.23 -5.10 9.67
N GLN A 99 -3.49 -3.98 9.01
CA GLN A 99 -3.98 -3.94 7.63
C GLN A 99 -2.96 -4.55 6.68
N PHE A 100 -1.68 -4.23 6.83
CA PHE A 100 -0.60 -4.79 6.03
C PHE A 100 -0.53 -6.32 6.10
N TRP A 101 -0.55 -6.89 7.32
CA TRP A 101 -0.48 -8.35 7.48
C TRP A 101 -1.75 -9.04 6.98
N ARG A 102 -2.92 -8.42 7.17
CA ARG A 102 -4.20 -8.94 6.65
C ARG A 102 -4.26 -8.92 5.13
N SER A 103 -3.85 -7.82 4.49
CA SER A 103 -3.84 -7.72 3.03
C SER A 103 -2.89 -8.77 2.45
N ARG A 104 -1.69 -8.91 3.03
CA ARG A 104 -0.72 -9.91 2.57
C ARG A 104 -1.22 -11.34 2.76
N ALA A 105 -1.87 -11.64 3.87
CA ALA A 105 -2.48 -12.95 4.10
C ALA A 105 -3.60 -13.24 3.09
N LEU A 106 -4.44 -12.25 2.79
CA LEU A 106 -5.54 -12.37 1.84
C LEU A 106 -5.04 -12.57 0.40
N GLU A 107 -3.98 -11.87 0.00
CA GLU A 107 -3.30 -12.07 -1.30
C GLU A 107 -2.83 -13.52 -1.45
N ILE A 108 -2.07 -14.04 -0.47
CA ILE A 108 -1.56 -15.41 -0.51
C ILE A 108 -2.71 -16.43 -0.54
N GLU A 109 -3.79 -16.20 0.21
CA GLU A 109 -4.97 -17.07 0.16
C GLU A 109 -5.70 -17.02 -1.20
N ALA A 110 -5.74 -15.86 -1.84
CA ALA A 110 -6.29 -15.72 -3.18
C ALA A 110 -5.44 -16.48 -4.22
N GLU A 111 -4.11 -16.34 -4.16
CA GLU A 111 -3.17 -17.05 -5.03
C GLU A 111 -3.26 -18.57 -4.81
N GLU A 112 -3.30 -19.04 -3.56
CA GLU A 112 -3.50 -20.46 -3.24
C GLU A 112 -4.81 -20.99 -3.84
N ARG A 113 -5.90 -20.22 -3.75
CA ARG A 113 -7.18 -20.59 -4.36
C ARG A 113 -7.09 -20.69 -5.88
N MET A 114 -6.46 -19.73 -6.54
CA MET A 114 -6.31 -19.75 -8.00
C MET A 114 -5.51 -20.98 -8.47
N ILE A 115 -4.40 -21.30 -7.80
CA ILE A 115 -3.59 -22.47 -8.14
C ILE A 115 -4.38 -23.77 -7.92
N LEU A 116 -5.14 -23.86 -6.82
CA LEU A 116 -5.98 -25.03 -6.55
C LEU A 116 -7.07 -25.22 -7.60
N GLU A 117 -7.73 -24.14 -8.02
CA GLU A 117 -8.72 -24.15 -9.09
C GLU A 117 -8.08 -24.61 -10.42
N GLU A 118 -6.91 -24.08 -10.75
CA GLU A 118 -6.20 -24.44 -11.97
C GLU A 118 -5.74 -25.90 -11.97
N ILE A 119 -5.29 -26.43 -10.82
CA ILE A 119 -5.01 -27.86 -10.64
C ILE A 119 -6.28 -28.69 -10.90
N GLU A 120 -7.44 -28.27 -10.38
CA GLU A 120 -8.70 -28.98 -10.58
C GLU A 120 -9.09 -29.00 -12.06
N ILE A 121 -9.02 -27.86 -12.74
CA ILE A 121 -9.29 -27.74 -14.18
C ILE A 121 -8.34 -28.63 -14.98
N THR A 122 -7.04 -28.56 -14.69
CA THR A 122 -6.02 -29.35 -15.38
C THR A 122 -6.26 -30.85 -15.20
N LYS A 123 -6.65 -31.29 -14.00
CA LYS A 123 -7.04 -32.69 -13.75
C LYS A 123 -8.24 -33.14 -14.60
N LYS A 124 -9.26 -32.29 -14.73
CA LYS A 124 -10.43 -32.57 -15.58
C LYS A 124 -10.02 -32.69 -17.05
N LEU A 125 -9.20 -31.76 -17.54
CA LEU A 125 -8.65 -31.81 -18.90
C LEU A 125 -7.81 -33.06 -19.14
N MET A 126 -6.94 -33.42 -18.21
CA MET A 126 -6.15 -34.66 -18.28
C MET A 126 -7.03 -35.90 -18.33
N SER A 127 -8.09 -35.96 -17.51
CA SER A 127 -9.02 -37.09 -17.51
C SER A 127 -9.72 -37.23 -18.87
N ALA A 128 -10.23 -36.13 -19.42
CA ALA A 128 -10.84 -36.10 -20.74
C ALA A 128 -9.86 -36.51 -21.84
N LYS A 129 -8.64 -35.95 -21.82
CA LYS A 129 -7.61 -36.24 -22.81
C LYS A 129 -7.13 -37.68 -22.74
N LYS A 130 -7.03 -38.25 -21.54
CA LYS A 130 -6.75 -39.67 -21.36
C LYS A 130 -7.84 -40.54 -21.98
N GLY A 131 -9.10 -40.21 -21.76
CA GLY A 131 -10.22 -40.92 -22.39
C GLY A 131 -10.19 -40.85 -23.92
N GLU A 132 -9.78 -39.71 -24.49
CA GLU A 132 -9.58 -39.57 -25.94
C GLU A 132 -8.45 -40.46 -26.46
N VAL A 133 -7.30 -40.47 -25.78
CA VAL A 133 -6.17 -41.36 -26.12
C VAL A 133 -6.61 -42.82 -26.07
N ASP A 134 -7.26 -43.23 -24.99
CA ASP A 134 -7.75 -44.60 -24.83
C ASP A 134 -8.74 -44.97 -25.95
N PHE A 135 -9.67 -44.07 -26.29
CA PHE A 135 -10.61 -44.26 -27.39
C PHE A 135 -9.89 -44.44 -28.75
N LEU A 136 -8.92 -43.59 -29.07
CA LEU A 136 -8.18 -43.67 -30.34
C LEU A 136 -7.41 -44.98 -30.44
N LEU A 137 -6.69 -45.36 -29.38
CA LEU A 137 -5.88 -46.57 -29.35
C LEU A 137 -6.74 -47.84 -29.43
N ILE A 138 -7.85 -47.91 -28.70
CA ILE A 138 -8.77 -49.06 -28.74
C ILE A 138 -9.35 -49.27 -30.14
N ASN A 139 -9.62 -48.19 -30.87
CA ASN A 139 -10.17 -48.26 -32.23
C ASN A 139 -9.07 -48.35 -33.32
N GLY A 140 -7.79 -48.48 -32.95
CA GLY A 140 -6.69 -48.64 -33.88
C GLY A 140 -6.27 -47.36 -34.63
N TYR A 141 -6.68 -46.19 -34.15
CA TYR A 141 -6.23 -44.91 -34.69
C TYR A 141 -4.89 -44.48 -34.10
N PHE A 142 -4.16 -43.64 -34.85
CA PHE A 142 -2.98 -42.96 -34.33
C PHE A 142 -3.37 -41.93 -33.26
N ALA A 143 -2.61 -41.91 -32.16
CA ALA A 143 -2.88 -41.04 -31.01
C ALA A 143 -1.67 -40.16 -30.63
N ASP A 144 -0.65 -40.06 -31.46
CA ASP A 144 0.63 -39.40 -31.11
C ASP A 144 0.44 -37.97 -30.61
N TYR A 145 -0.41 -37.19 -31.28
CA TYR A 145 -0.75 -35.82 -30.85
C TYR A 145 -1.46 -35.81 -29.49
N SER A 146 -2.46 -36.67 -29.31
CA SER A 146 -3.25 -36.73 -28.08
C SER A 146 -2.41 -37.23 -26.88
N ILE A 147 -1.44 -38.12 -27.13
CA ILE A 147 -0.45 -38.58 -26.15
C ILE A 147 0.49 -37.44 -25.77
N LEU A 148 0.99 -36.67 -26.75
CA LEU A 148 1.84 -35.51 -26.49
C LEU A 148 1.12 -34.46 -25.65
N GLU A 149 -0.14 -34.16 -25.98
CA GLU A 149 -0.96 -33.22 -25.22
C GLU A 149 -1.24 -33.72 -23.79
N LEU A 150 -1.55 -35.01 -23.62
CA LEU A 150 -1.71 -35.62 -22.30
C LEU A 150 -0.43 -35.49 -21.46
N ARG A 151 0.75 -35.70 -22.05
CA ARG A 151 2.03 -35.52 -21.37
C ARG A 151 2.26 -34.06 -20.99
N ASN A 152 1.99 -33.12 -21.90
CA ASN A 152 2.13 -31.70 -21.60
C ASN A 152 1.23 -31.27 -20.43
N LEU A 153 0.00 -31.79 -20.36
CA LEU A 153 -0.90 -31.55 -19.23
C LEU A 153 -0.38 -32.17 -17.92
N GLN A 154 0.26 -33.35 -17.98
CA GLN A 154 0.91 -33.96 -16.82
C GLN A 154 2.07 -33.10 -16.30
N ASP A 155 2.92 -32.61 -17.20
CA ASP A 155 4.05 -31.75 -16.87
C ASP A 155 3.54 -30.41 -16.29
N TYR A 156 2.47 -29.86 -16.87
CA TYR A 156 1.83 -28.64 -16.37
C TYR A 156 1.26 -28.83 -14.97
N LEU A 157 0.50 -29.91 -14.73
CA LEU A 157 -0.06 -30.23 -13.42
C LEU A 157 1.04 -30.39 -12.37
N LYS A 158 2.17 -31.02 -12.73
CA LYS A 158 3.31 -31.14 -11.84
C LYS A 158 3.88 -29.78 -11.47
N GLY A 159 4.06 -28.89 -12.45
CA GLY A 159 4.50 -27.51 -12.21
C GLY A 159 3.59 -26.74 -11.25
N LEU A 160 2.27 -26.87 -11.41
CA LEU A 160 1.30 -26.25 -10.48
C LEU A 160 1.38 -26.84 -9.07
N GLN A 161 1.59 -28.16 -8.94
CA GLN A 161 1.78 -28.80 -7.64
C GLN A 161 3.05 -28.33 -6.93
N ASP A 162 4.14 -28.18 -7.69
CA ASP A 162 5.40 -27.65 -7.19
C ASP A 162 5.22 -26.19 -6.73
N GLN A 163 4.55 -25.35 -7.52
CA GLN A 163 4.18 -23.98 -7.13
C GLN A 163 3.34 -23.96 -5.85
N LEU A 164 2.30 -24.80 -5.75
CA LEU A 164 1.48 -24.89 -4.55
C LEU A 164 2.31 -25.27 -3.31
N SER A 165 3.30 -26.15 -3.46
CA SER A 165 4.18 -26.53 -2.36
C SER A 165 5.06 -25.36 -1.89
N LEU A 166 5.61 -24.58 -2.82
CA LEU A 166 6.40 -23.38 -2.53
C LEU A 166 5.53 -22.32 -1.84
N PHE A 167 4.31 -22.09 -2.34
CA PHE A 167 3.38 -21.14 -1.75
C PHE A 167 2.95 -21.53 -0.33
N LYS A 168 2.78 -22.82 -0.06
CA LYS A 168 2.49 -23.30 1.31
C LYS A 168 3.65 -23.02 2.26
N GLU A 169 4.88 -23.14 1.78
CA GLU A 169 6.07 -22.80 2.55
C GLU A 169 6.14 -21.29 2.81
N GLU A 170 5.93 -20.45 1.78
CA GLU A 170 5.88 -18.99 1.92
C GLU A 170 4.78 -18.55 2.91
N LYS A 171 3.59 -19.15 2.82
CA LYS A 171 2.50 -18.90 3.78
C LYS A 171 2.88 -19.27 5.21
N ALA A 172 3.66 -20.33 5.41
CA ALA A 172 4.16 -20.71 6.71
C ALA A 172 5.20 -19.70 7.24
N GLN A 173 6.13 -19.27 6.38
CA GLN A 173 7.13 -18.26 6.71
C GLN A 173 6.46 -16.92 7.07
N LEU A 174 5.43 -16.49 6.32
CA LEU A 174 4.67 -15.28 6.62
C LEU A 174 4.03 -15.34 8.02
N LYS A 175 3.47 -16.49 8.41
CA LYS A 175 2.91 -16.68 9.75
C LYS A 175 3.96 -16.57 10.85
N ASP A 176 5.16 -17.08 10.59
CA ASP A 176 6.27 -17.00 11.54
C ASP A 176 6.88 -15.59 11.60
N GLU A 177 6.92 -14.86 10.49
CA GLU A 177 7.28 -13.44 10.43
C GLU A 177 6.28 -12.56 11.18
N ALA A 178 4.98 -12.75 10.95
CA ALA A 178 3.93 -12.05 11.66
C ALA A 178 4.03 -12.32 13.18
N ARG A 179 4.28 -13.57 13.60
CA ARG A 179 4.49 -13.92 15.01
C ARG A 179 5.72 -13.20 15.60
N ARG A 180 6.82 -13.14 14.85
CA ARG A 180 8.04 -12.40 15.25
C ARG A 180 7.78 -10.88 15.35
N ALA A 181 6.88 -10.35 14.54
CA ALA A 181 6.44 -8.96 14.59
C ALA A 181 5.39 -8.68 15.68
N GLY A 182 5.08 -9.65 16.56
CA GLY A 182 4.12 -9.48 17.65
C GLY A 182 2.65 -9.66 17.25
N VAL A 183 2.36 -10.10 16.03
CA VAL A 183 0.99 -10.30 15.53
C VAL A 183 0.41 -11.61 16.07
N PRO A 184 -0.76 -11.61 16.74
CA PRO A 184 -1.36 -12.83 17.28
C PRO A 184 -1.80 -13.83 16.19
N PRO A 185 -1.84 -15.15 16.46
CA PRO A 185 -2.14 -16.18 15.45
C PRO A 185 -3.52 -16.08 14.78
N GLY A 186 -4.48 -15.40 15.42
CA GLY A 186 -5.84 -15.19 14.90
C GLY A 186 -5.98 -13.97 13.98
N TYR A 187 -4.96 -13.11 13.90
CA TYR A 187 -5.03 -11.83 13.18
C TYR A 187 -4.87 -11.96 11.67
N LEU A 188 -4.30 -13.07 11.19
CA LEU A 188 -4.05 -13.36 9.78
C LEU A 188 -5.23 -14.07 9.10
N ARG A 189 -6.32 -14.32 9.83
CA ARG A 189 -7.52 -14.94 9.28
C ARG A 189 -8.39 -13.81 8.69
N PRO A 190 -8.86 -13.91 7.43
CA PRO A 190 -9.81 -12.95 6.88
C PRO A 190 -11.13 -12.96 7.66
#